data_AF-A0A5A7SX08-F1
#
_entry.id   AF-A0A5A7SX08-F1
#
_cell.length_a   1.000
_cell.length_b   1.000
_cell.length_c   1.000
_cell.angle_alpha   90.00
_cell.angle_beta   90.00
_cell.angle_gamma   90.00
#
_symmetry.space_group_name_H-M   'P 1'
#
loop_
_entity.id
_entity.type
_entity.pdbx_description
1 polymer ?
#
loop_
_entity_poly.entity_id
_entity_poly.type
_entity_poly.pdbx_seq_one_letter_code
_entity_poly.pdbx_strand_id
1 'polypeptide(L)' 'MIFFIKTLDGKAWKALVAGYEPPMVTVDGVSVPKVEVDWTDAEEQASVGNARAINAI' A
#
# COMPACT_ATOMS: atom_id res chain seq x y z
N MET A 1 -8.96 -6.76 15.45
CA MET A 1 -8.22 -6.11 14.34
C MET A 1 -8.86 -6.37 12.97
N ILE A 2 -8.89 -7.63 12.51
CA ILE A 2 -9.38 -8.04 11.17
C ILE A 2 -10.82 -7.63 10.85
N PHE A 3 -11.75 -7.76 11.81
CA PHE A 3 -13.15 -7.34 11.62
C PHE A 3 -13.30 -5.82 11.50
N PHE A 4 -12.44 -5.06 12.19
CA PHE A 4 -12.54 -3.59 12.29
C PHE A 4 -12.17 -2.91 10.98
N ILE A 5 -11.09 -3.35 10.32
CA ILE A 5 -10.66 -2.87 9.00
C ILE A 5 -11.73 -3.20 7.94
N LYS A 6 -12.33 -4.39 8.02
CA LYS A 6 -13.40 -4.82 7.10
C LYS A 6 -14.65 -3.95 7.17
N THR A 7 -14.98 -3.40 8.34
CA THR A 7 -16.11 -2.47 8.52
C THR A 7 -15.77 -1.01 8.25
N LEU A 8 -14.53 -0.58 8.51
CA LEU A 8 -14.11 0.82 8.34
C LEU A 8 -13.76 1.16 6.90
N ASP A 9 -13.04 0.28 6.20
CA ASP A 9 -12.61 0.53 4.84
C ASP A 9 -12.49 -0.78 4.05
N GLY A 10 -13.52 -1.04 3.23
CA GLY A 10 -13.58 -2.25 2.40
C GLY A 10 -12.50 -2.33 1.32
N LYS A 11 -11.87 -1.20 0.97
CA LYS A 11 -10.73 -1.16 0.03
C LYS A 11 -9.46 -1.65 0.71
N ALA A 12 -9.18 -1.19 1.92
CA ALA A 12 -8.06 -1.63 2.72
C ALA A 12 -8.19 -3.09 3.14
N TRP A 13 -9.41 -3.56 3.44
CA TRP A 13 -9.63 -5.00 3.63
C TRP A 13 -9.31 -5.81 2.37
N LYS A 14 -9.72 -5.35 1.19
CA LYS A 14 -9.40 -6.01 -0.07
C LYS A 14 -7.89 -6.01 -0.33
N ALA A 15 -7.19 -4.92 -0.05
CA ALA A 15 -5.74 -4.85 -0.20
C ALA A 15 -4.99 -5.74 0.79
N LEU A 16 -5.46 -5.84 2.04
CA LEU A 16 -4.93 -6.77 3.03
C LEU A 16 -5.11 -8.24 2.58
N VAL A 17 -6.29 -8.60 2.06
CA VAL A 17 -6.58 -9.96 1.57
C VAL A 17 -5.84 -10.28 0.27
N ALA A 18 -5.70 -9.32 -0.63
CA ALA A 18 -5.01 -9.49 -1.91
C ALA A 18 -3.49 -9.55 -1.78
N GLY A 19 -2.94 -9.10 -0.64
CA GLY A 19 -1.50 -8.88 -0.47
C GLY A 19 -1.10 -7.57 -1.15
N TYR A 20 -0.62 -6.61 -0.36
CA TYR A 20 -0.05 -5.39 -0.92
C TYR A 20 1.35 -5.67 -1.44
N GLU A 21 1.57 -5.43 -2.73
CA GLU A 21 2.90 -5.38 -3.32
C GLU A 21 3.29 -3.92 -3.55
N PRO A 22 4.32 -3.41 -2.85
CA PRO A 22 4.78 -2.03 -3.04
C PRO A 22 5.43 -1.86 -4.41
N PRO A 23 5.49 -0.62 -4.94
CA PRO A 23 6.27 -0.33 -6.13
C PRO A 23 7.72 -0.78 -5.94
N MET A 24 8.27 -1.50 -6.91
CA MET A 24 9.62 -2.06 -6.87
C MET A 24 10.52 -1.28 -7.83
N VAL A 25 11.75 -1.02 -7.41
CA VAL A 25 12.81 -0.43 -8.24
C VAL A 25 14.02 -1.36 -8.24
N THR A 26 14.68 -1.47 -9.39
CA THR A 26 15.94 -2.22 -9.49
C THR A 26 17.10 -1.29 -9.20
N VAL A 27 17.73 -1.46 -8.04
CA VAL A 27 18.98 -0.77 -7.69
C VAL A 27 20.10 -1.79 -7.77
N ASP A 28 21.10 -1.53 -8.62
CA ASP A 28 22.27 -2.38 -8.79
C ASP A 28 21.95 -3.87 -9.09
N GLY A 29 20.88 -4.11 -9.86
CA GLY A 29 20.42 -5.46 -10.21
C GLY A 29 19.59 -6.16 -9.13
N VAL A 30 19.37 -5.52 -7.97
CA VAL A 30 18.53 -6.02 -6.89
C VAL A 30 17.20 -5.26 -6.90
N SER A 31 16.09 -6.00 -6.95
CA SER A 31 14.75 -5.43 -6.81
C SER A 31 14.50 -5.09 -5.34
N VAL A 32 14.37 -3.81 -5.04
CA VAL A 32 14.08 -3.28 -3.70
C VAL A 32 12.78 -2.47 -3.74
N PRO A 33 12.00 -2.46 -2.65
CA PRO A 33 10.84 -1.58 -2.54
C PRO A 33 11.29 -0.13 -2.71
N LYS A 34 10.59 0.61 -3.56
CA LYS A 34 10.83 2.02 -3.82
C LYS A 34 10.39 2.84 -2.62
N VAL A 35 11.19 3.84 -2.23
CA VAL A 35 10.84 4.74 -1.11
C VAL A 35 9.71 5.68 -1.54
N GLU A 36 8.78 5.98 -0.63
CA GLU A 36 7.59 6.81 -0.91
C GLU A 36 7.90 8.18 -1.52
N VAL A 37 9.03 8.79 -1.13
CA VAL A 37 9.48 10.09 -1.67
C VAL A 37 9.77 10.05 -3.17
N ASP A 38 10.09 8.86 -3.70
CA ASP A 38 10.41 8.64 -5.10
C ASP A 38 9.22 8.11 -5.89
N TRP A 39 8.05 7.96 -5.26
CA TRP A 39 6.85 7.49 -5.95
C TRP A 39 6.33 8.53 -6.93
N THR A 40 5.88 8.05 -8.08
CA THR A 40 5.14 8.87 -9.04
C THR A 40 3.70 9.05 -8.57
N ASP A 41 3.01 10.10 -9.04
CA ASP A 41 1.59 10.33 -8.70
C ASP A 41 0.70 9.11 -9.00
N ALA A 42 1.06 8.31 -10.01
CA ALA A 42 0.34 7.08 -10.36
C ALA A 42 0.56 5.95 -9.33
N GLU A 43 1.80 5.76 -8.86
CA GLU A 43 2.15 4.82 -7.80
C GLU A 43 1.55 5.26 -6.45
N GLU A 44 1.57 6.57 -6.19
CA GLU A 44 0.97 7.17 -5.01
C GLU A 44 -0.55 6.99 -5.03
N GLN A 45 -1.27 7.29 -6.12
CA GLN A 45 -2.71 7.06 -6.21
C GLN A 45 -3.11 5.58 -6.06
N ALA A 46 -2.29 4.67 -6.58
CA ALA A 46 -2.48 3.24 -6.38
C ALA A 46 -2.29 2.84 -4.90
N SER A 47 -1.44 3.57 -4.16
CA SER A 47 -1.14 3.34 -2.73
C SER A 47 -2.04 4.13 -1.75
N VAL A 48 -2.57 5.29 -2.14
CA VAL A 48 -3.45 6.15 -1.30
C VAL A 48 -4.80 5.48 -1.03
N GLY A 49 -5.24 4.57 -1.91
CA GLY A 49 -6.34 3.65 -1.60
C GLY A 49 -6.06 2.74 -0.39
N ASN A 50 -4.83 2.73 0.13
CA ASN A 50 -4.29 1.81 1.13
C ASN A 50 -3.83 2.52 2.43
N ALA A 51 -3.33 3.76 2.35
CA ALA A 51 -2.79 4.48 3.51
C ALA A 51 -3.85 4.95 4.53
N ARG A 52 -5.12 5.13 4.13
CA ARG A 52 -6.19 5.60 5.04
C ARG A 52 -6.59 4.58 6.10
N ALA A 53 -6.14 3.33 5.99
CA ALA A 53 -6.48 2.27 6.94
C ALA A 53 -5.47 2.06 8.07
N ILE A 54 -4.28 2.68 7.99
CA ILE A 54 -3.20 2.44 8.96
C ILE A 54 -3.02 3.61 9.93
N ASN A 55 -3.44 4.84 9.57
CA ASN A 55 -3.28 6.02 10.42
C ASN A 55 -4.39 6.24 11.47
N ALA A 56 -5.14 5.18 11.83
CA ALA A 56 -6.24 5.24 12.81
C ALA A 56 -6.03 4.36 14.05
N ILE A 57 -4.78 3.95 14.33
CA ILE A 57 -4.38 3.30 15.58
C ILE A 57 -3.91 4.38 16.57
#